data_AF-A0A351Y4A2-F1
#
_entry.id   AF-A0A351Y4A2-F1
#
_cell.length_a   1.000
_cell.length_b   1.000
_cell.length_c   1.000
_cell.angle_alpha   90.00
_cell.angle_beta   90.00
_cell.angle_gamma   90.00
#
_symmetry.space_group_name_H-M   'P 1'
#
loop_
_entity.id
_entity.type
_entity.pdbx_description
1 polymer ?
#
loop_
_entity_poly.entity_id
_entity_poly.type
_entity_poly.pdbx_seq_one_letter_code
_entity_poly.pdbx_strand_id
1 'polypeptide(L)'
;MNKRVEEYMDIVDHPEKANLRKVFSGYHGLDDMLGGFKPAELIILAARPSMGKTAFALNLLKNMAVDQKKSVALFSLEMSSEQIADRVLSMVSGIPMGKISK
;
A
#
# COMPACT_ATOMS: atom_id res chain seq x y z
N MET A 1 -20.65 -25.44 -10.87
CA MET A 1 -21.09 -24.20 -10.21
C MET A 1 -20.03 -23.13 -10.50
N ASN A 2 -20.40 -21.85 -10.65
CA ASN A 2 -19.42 -20.80 -10.97
C ASN A 2 -18.43 -20.64 -9.80
N LYS A 3 -17.12 -20.79 -10.04
CA LYS A 3 -16.05 -20.67 -9.03
C LYS A 3 -16.14 -19.40 -8.16
N ARG A 4 -16.68 -18.30 -8.72
CA ARG A 4 -16.96 -17.06 -7.98
C ARG A 4 -18.01 -17.21 -6.89
N VAL A 5 -19.04 -18.02 -7.11
CA VAL A 5 -20.12 -18.24 -6.14
C VAL A 5 -19.59 -19.04 -4.96
N GLU A 6 -18.80 -20.08 -5.21
CA GLU A 6 -18.14 -20.87 -4.16
C GLU A 6 -17.19 -20.01 -3.33
N GLU A 7 -16.37 -19.18 -3.99
CA GLU A 7 -15.47 -18.26 -3.30
C GLU A 7 -16.22 -17.21 -2.46
N TYR A 8 -17.36 -16.73 -2.94
CA TYR A 8 -18.18 -15.77 -2.19
C TYR A 8 -18.86 -16.42 -0.99
N MET A 9 -19.36 -17.65 -1.13
CA MET A 9 -19.96 -18.40 -0.01
C MET A 9 -18.93 -18.69 1.08
N ASP A 10 -17.69 -19.09 0.72
CA ASP A 10 -16.62 -19.30 1.70
C ASP A 10 -16.27 -18.03 2.50
N ILE A 11 -16.32 -16.85 1.86
CA ILE A 11 -16.08 -15.56 2.51
C ILE A 11 -17.23 -15.20 3.46
N VAL A 12 -18.48 -15.51 3.10
CA VAL A 12 -19.66 -15.25 3.95
C VAL A 12 -19.65 -16.17 5.17
N ASP A 13 -19.31 -17.45 4.99
CA ASP A 13 -19.26 -18.43 6.06
C ASP A 13 -18.03 -18.24 6.99
N HIS A 14 -16.94 -17.65 6.46
CA HIS A 14 -15.69 -17.40 7.19
C HIS A 14 -15.24 -15.93 7.05
N PRO A 15 -15.90 -15.00 7.77
CA PRO A 15 -15.62 -13.56 7.64
C PRO A 15 -14.18 -13.17 8.00
N GLU A 16 -13.48 -13.95 8.82
CA GLU A 16 -12.06 -13.77 9.12
C GLU A 16 -11.16 -13.92 7.89
N LYS A 17 -11.52 -14.80 6.95
CA LYS A 17 -10.79 -14.94 5.67
C LYS A 17 -10.97 -13.70 4.80
N ALA A 18 -12.10 -13.02 4.91
CA ALA A 18 -12.34 -11.75 4.23
C ALA A 18 -11.34 -10.68 4.70
N ASN A 19 -11.05 -10.63 6.00
CA ASN A 19 -10.12 -9.67 6.57
C ASN A 19 -8.66 -9.97 6.22
N LEU A 20 -8.28 -11.24 6.07
CA LEU A 20 -6.93 -11.61 5.61
C LEU A 20 -6.61 -11.10 4.19
N ARG A 21 -7.64 -10.93 3.35
CA ARG A 21 -7.50 -10.44 1.97
C ARG A 21 -7.46 -8.92 1.86
N LYS A 22 -7.92 -8.18 2.88
CA LYS A 22 -7.87 -6.73 2.88
C LYS A 22 -6.42 -6.26 3.08
N VAL A 23 -6.09 -5.15 2.44
CA VAL A 23 -4.82 -4.46 2.61
C VAL A 23 -5.11 -3.09 3.17
N PHE A 24 -4.62 -2.79 4.36
CA PHE A 24 -4.86 -1.50 4.99
C PHE A 24 -3.82 -0.48 4.52
N SER A 25 -4.22 0.78 4.46
CA SER A 25 -3.34 1.90 4.12
C SER A 25 -2.32 2.20 5.23
N GLY A 26 -2.64 1.85 6.48
CA GLY A 26 -1.86 2.22 7.66
C GLY A 26 -2.19 3.63 8.19
N TYR A 27 -3.20 4.28 7.61
CA TYR A 27 -3.76 5.53 8.11
C TYR A 27 -5.17 5.26 8.62
N HIS A 28 -5.35 5.25 9.94
CA HIS A 28 -6.61 4.87 10.59
C HIS A 28 -7.84 5.57 10.00
N GLY A 29 -7.79 6.89 9.84
CA GLY A 29 -8.93 7.63 9.27
C GLY A 29 -9.26 7.25 7.83
N LEU A 30 -8.26 6.90 7.01
CA LEU A 30 -8.50 6.43 5.65
C LEU A 30 -9.05 5.00 5.64
N ASP A 31 -8.52 4.15 6.51
CA ASP A 31 -8.95 2.76 6.65
C ASP A 31 -10.38 2.65 7.21
N ASP A 32 -10.79 3.55 8.10
CA ASP A 32 -12.17 3.64 8.58
C ASP A 32 -13.12 4.05 7.46
N MET A 33 -12.72 5.02 6.63
CA MET A 33 -13.54 5.51 5.53
C MET A 33 -13.70 4.49 4.40
N LEU A 34 -12.65 3.71 4.10
CA LEU A 34 -12.63 2.78 2.97
C LEU A 34 -12.93 1.33 3.37
N GLY A 35 -12.70 0.97 4.63
CA GLY A 35 -12.68 -0.41 5.10
C GLY A 35 -11.47 -1.21 4.61
N GLY A 36 -10.36 -0.52 4.31
CA GLY A 36 -9.17 -1.07 3.64
C GLY A 36 -9.35 -1.27 2.12
N PHE A 37 -8.24 -1.55 1.44
CA PHE A 37 -8.20 -1.82 0.00
C PHE A 37 -8.60 -3.26 -0.30
N LYS A 38 -9.51 -3.45 -1.26
CA LYS A 38 -10.08 -4.75 -1.61
C LYS A 38 -9.57 -5.23 -2.98
N PRO A 39 -9.48 -6.55 -3.21
CA PRO A 39 -9.15 -7.08 -4.52
C PRO A 39 -10.10 -6.56 -5.62
N ALA A 40 -9.55 -6.34 -6.82
CA ALA A 40 -10.26 -5.84 -8.01
C ALA A 40 -10.73 -4.38 -7.94
N GLU A 41 -10.31 -3.59 -6.94
CA GLU A 41 -10.52 -2.14 -6.92
C GLU A 41 -9.39 -1.40 -7.65
N LEU A 42 -9.74 -0.34 -8.39
CA LEU A 42 -8.79 0.64 -8.94
C LEU A 42 -8.86 1.92 -8.11
N ILE A 43 -7.78 2.24 -7.42
CA ILE A 43 -7.68 3.43 -6.57
C ILE A 43 -6.79 4.45 -7.26
N ILE A 44 -7.33 5.65 -7.49
CA ILE A 44 -6.60 6.74 -8.15
C ILE A 44 -6.21 7.79 -7.11
N LEU A 45 -4.90 7.96 -6.92
CA LEU A 45 -4.34 9.08 -6.16
C LEU A 45 -3.95 10.20 -7.13
N ALA A 46 -4.76 11.26 -7.19
CA ALA A 46 -4.49 12.46 -7.97
C ALA A 46 -4.06 13.61 -7.05
N ALA A 47 -3.02 14.34 -7.45
CA ALA A 47 -2.53 15.50 -6.71
C ALA A 47 -1.76 16.44 -7.64
N ARG A 48 -1.68 17.73 -7.29
CA ARG A 48 -0.81 18.70 -7.97
C ARG A 48 0.67 18.38 -7.70
N PRO A 49 1.60 18.87 -8.54
CA PRO A 49 3.03 18.81 -8.24
C PRO A 49 3.34 19.37 -6.84
N SER A 50 4.36 18.81 -6.19
CA SER A 50 4.81 19.19 -4.84
C SER A 50 3.85 18.92 -3.68
N MET A 51 2.66 18.33 -3.92
CA MET A 51 1.71 17.96 -2.85
C MET A 51 2.05 16.63 -2.14
N GLY A 52 3.20 16.01 -2.46
CA GLY A 52 3.66 14.80 -1.78
C GLY A 52 3.06 13.49 -2.31
N LYS A 53 2.53 13.45 -3.54
CA LYS A 53 1.95 12.23 -4.17
C LYS A 53 2.87 11.00 -4.05
N THR A 54 4.13 11.14 -4.44
CA THR A 54 5.11 10.05 -4.39
C THR A 54 5.44 9.66 -2.96
N ALA A 55 5.62 10.64 -2.07
CA ALA A 55 5.89 10.38 -0.66
C ALA A 55 4.73 9.61 0.01
N PHE A 56 3.48 9.98 -0.28
CA PHE A 56 2.30 9.28 0.21
C PHE A 56 2.22 7.86 -0.35
N ALA A 57 2.43 7.67 -1.67
CA ALA A 57 2.44 6.34 -2.28
C ALA A 57 3.54 5.42 -1.69
N LEU A 58 4.73 5.95 -1.40
CA LEU A 58 5.79 5.19 -0.75
C LEU A 58 5.48 4.86 0.72
N ASN A 59 4.77 5.73 1.44
CA ASN A 59 4.31 5.45 2.81
C ASN A 59 3.30 4.31 2.82
N LEU A 60 2.32 4.36 1.91
CA LEU A 60 1.38 3.24 1.71
C LEU A 60 2.13 1.93 1.47
N LEU A 61 3.09 1.93 0.53
CA LEU A 61 3.89 0.75 0.23
C LEU A 61 4.66 0.26 1.46
N LYS A 62 5.30 1.16 2.22
CA LYS A 62 6.02 0.82 3.45
C LYS A 62 5.08 0.16 4.46
N ASN A 63 3.91 0.74 4.70
CA ASN A 63 2.94 0.22 5.67
C ASN A 63 2.45 -1.18 5.27
N MET A 64 2.21 -1.40 3.98
CA MET A 64 1.75 -2.69 3.47
C MET A 64 2.86 -3.75 3.47
N ALA A 65 4.04 -3.41 2.95
CA ALA A 65 5.12 -4.37 2.76
C ALA A 65 5.89 -4.65 4.06
N VAL A 66 6.21 -3.61 4.83
CA VAL A 66 7.06 -3.73 6.02
C VAL A 66 6.22 -4.12 7.24
N ASP A 67 5.11 -3.41 7.48
CA ASP A 67 4.34 -3.60 8.72
C ASP A 67 3.32 -4.74 8.58
N GLN A 68 2.60 -4.81 7.46
CA GLN A 68 1.58 -5.86 7.22
C GLN A 68 2.10 -7.10 6.49
N LYS A 69 3.38 -7.12 6.08
CA LYS A 69 4.03 -8.24 5.38
C LYS A 69 3.30 -8.68 4.10
N LYS A 70 2.66 -7.74 3.40
CA LYS A 70 2.02 -7.99 2.10
C LYS A 70 3.03 -7.85 0.97
N SER A 71 2.89 -8.67 -0.08
CA SER A 71 3.67 -8.48 -1.31
C SER A 71 3.17 -7.26 -2.07
N VAL A 72 4.05 -6.32 -2.38
CA VAL A 72 3.73 -5.09 -3.11
C VAL A 72 4.67 -4.94 -4.30
N ALA A 73 4.14 -4.55 -5.45
CA ALA A 73 4.91 -4.17 -6.63
C ALA A 73 4.80 -2.66 -6.84
N LEU A 74 5.92 -2.01 -7.13
CA LEU A 74 5.98 -0.59 -7.48
C LEU A 74 6.51 -0.44 -8.90
N PHE A 75 5.78 0.34 -9.68
CA PHE A 75 6.20 0.76 -11.02
C PHE A 75 6.42 2.27 -10.97
N SER A 76 7.67 2.71 -11.09
CA SER A 76 8.04 4.12 -11.15
C SER A 76 8.39 4.50 -12.58
N LEU A 77 7.77 5.58 -13.08
CA LEU A 77 8.01 6.09 -14.45
C LEU A 77 8.75 7.43 -14.46
N GLU A 78 8.91 8.08 -13.31
CA GLU A 78 9.54 9.40 -13.18
C GLU A 78 10.86 9.33 -12.43
N MET A 79 10.92 8.53 -11.36
CA MET A 79 12.09 8.40 -10.49
C MET A 79 12.80 7.06 -10.72
N SER A 80 14.13 7.05 -10.61
CA SER A 80 14.91 5.81 -10.74
C SER A 80 14.69 4.87 -9.55
N SER A 81 15.02 3.59 -9.72
CA SER A 81 14.97 2.59 -8.65
C SER A 81 15.80 2.99 -7.44
N GLU A 82 16.98 3.58 -7.65
CA GLU A 82 17.92 4.00 -6.62
C GLU A 82 17.31 5.15 -5.80
N GLN A 83 16.76 6.17 -6.47
CA GLN A 83 16.11 7.30 -5.79
C GLN A 83 14.91 6.87 -4.94
N ILE A 84 14.17 5.86 -5.38
CA ILE A 84 13.08 5.27 -4.61
C ILE A 84 13.63 4.47 -3.43
N ALA A 85 14.67 3.65 -3.64
CA ALA A 85 15.29 2.84 -2.60
C ALA A 85 15.83 3.72 -1.45
N ASP A 86 16.52 4.82 -1.76
CA ASP A 86 17.01 5.78 -0.77
C ASP A 86 15.87 6.39 0.05
N ARG A 87 14.73 6.69 -0.60
CA ARG A 87 13.54 7.22 0.08
C ARG A 87 12.97 6.20 1.05
N VAL A 88 12.79 4.96 0.60
CA VAL A 88 12.27 3.88 1.45
C VAL A 88 13.23 3.62 2.62
N LEU A 89 14.55 3.61 2.36
CA LEU A 89 15.56 3.45 3.39
C LEU A 89 15.48 4.59 4.43
N SER A 90 15.30 5.83 4.00
CA SER A 90 15.08 6.99 4.89
C SER A 90 13.86 6.80 5.77
N MET A 91 12.75 6.37 5.18
CA MET A 91 11.49 6.18 5.88
C MET A 91 11.56 5.05 6.92
N VAL A 92 12.27 3.97 6.62
CA VAL A 92 12.40 2.81 7.52
C VAL A 92 13.45 3.05 8.61
N SER A 93 14.57 3.68 8.28
CA SER A 93 15.67 3.94 9.23
C SER A 93 15.42 5.16 10.13
N GLY A 94 14.53 6.07 9.74
CA GLY A 94 14.35 7.37 10.39
C GLY A 94 15.52 8.34 10.17
N ILE A 95 16.51 7.99 9.35
CA ILE A 95 17.63 8.86 9.03
C ILE A 95 17.17 9.91 8.01
N PRO A 96 17.45 11.21 8.22
CA PRO A 96 17.13 12.23 7.24
C PRO A 96 17.76 11.95 5.88
N MET A 97 17.00 12.14 4.80
CA MET A 97 17.44 11.82 3.43
C MET A 97 18.82 12.40 3.06
N GLY A 98 19.08 13.67 3.44
CA GLY A 98 20.37 14.32 3.16
C GLY A 98 21.58 13.69 3.87
N LYS A 99 21.38 12.67 4.72
CA LYS A 99 22.44 11.92 5.41
C LYS A 99 22.58 10.47 4.92
N ILE A 100 21.71 10.01 4.02
CA ILE A 100 21.68 8.61 3.54
C ILE A 100 22.62 8.39 2.36
N SER A 101 22.99 9.46 1.67
CA SER A 101 23.97 9.40 0.60
C SER A 101 25.10 10.40 0.88
N LYS A 102 26.33 9.90 0.73
CA LYS A 102 27.56 10.66 0.49
C LYS A 102 28.07 10.26 -0.88
#